data_AF-A0A8D5U5R5-F1
#
_entry.id   AF-A0A8D5U5R5-F1
#
_cell.length_a   1.000
_cell.length_b   1.000
_cell.length_c   1.000
_cell.angle_alpha   90.00
_cell.angle_beta   90.00
_cell.angle_gamma   90.00
#
_symmetry.space_group_name_H-M   'P 1'
#
loop_
_entity.id
_entity.type
_entity.pdbx_description
1 polymer ?
#
loop_
_entity_poly.entity_id
_entity_poly.type
_entity_poly.pdbx_seq_one_letter_code
_entity_poly.pdbx_strand_id
1 'polypeptide(L)'
;MDYLRFSKYLSFLILLVSIIIYAIGDPIDKLLAYQGPVIGGAILGWYVLNSVSKDKIVESENGDRAPVTAILIRKYALVGLIIGIVLIIPWLTPFLFVIEESQPFLYIISFTSMAVGGFIIGYIMSSFKFIEKVILYSLGFVGDILYFFVIYIASQMFGIPQLEIVNYILLMVYGIKFPEGALFGFYVIKRVNAI
;
A
#
# COMPACT_ATOMS: atom_id res chain seq x y z
N MET A 1 16.47 9.14 -13.42
CA MET A 1 17.30 8.04 -12.89
C MET A 1 17.36 8.02 -11.37
N ASP A 2 17.36 9.18 -10.72
CA ASP A 2 17.39 9.27 -9.24
C ASP A 2 16.12 8.77 -8.57
N TYR A 3 14.94 9.03 -9.15
CA TYR A 3 13.67 8.57 -8.58
C TYR A 3 13.56 7.04 -8.48
N LEU A 4 14.08 6.26 -9.45
CA LEU A 4 14.05 4.79 -9.37
C LEU A 4 14.95 4.27 -8.25
N ARG A 5 16.15 4.83 -8.09
CA ARG A 5 17.05 4.46 -6.98
C ARG A 5 16.45 4.87 -5.64
N PHE A 6 15.87 6.06 -5.58
CA PHE A 6 15.13 6.54 -4.42
C PHE A 6 13.99 5.60 -4.04
N SER A 7 13.13 5.19 -4.98
CA SER A 7 12.05 4.23 -4.72
C SER A 7 12.55 2.91 -4.14
N LYS A 8 13.64 2.36 -4.69
CA LYS A 8 14.25 1.12 -4.16
C LYS A 8 14.66 1.28 -2.68
N TYR A 9 15.38 2.34 -2.35
CA TYR A 9 15.83 2.57 -0.98
C TYR A 9 14.69 2.95 -0.03
N LEU A 10 13.71 3.71 -0.51
CA LEU A 10 12.50 4.06 0.24
C LEU A 10 11.70 2.81 0.59
N SER A 11 11.54 1.88 -0.35
CA SER A 11 10.90 0.58 -0.09
C SER A 11 11.59 -0.16 1.05
N PHE A 12 12.92 -0.35 0.98
CA PHE A 12 13.65 -1.04 2.04
C PHE A 12 13.59 -0.31 3.38
N LEU A 13 13.63 1.03 3.36
CA LEU A 13 13.47 1.84 4.57
C LEU A 13 12.11 1.61 5.21
N ILE A 14 11.02 1.64 4.43
CA ILE A 14 9.65 1.41 4.93
C ILE A 14 9.54 0.00 5.52
N LEU A 15 10.02 -1.03 4.81
CA LEU A 15 9.99 -2.41 5.30
C LEU A 15 10.76 -2.56 6.62
N LEU A 16 11.95 -1.95 6.72
CA LEU A 16 12.77 -2.00 7.93
C LEU A 16 12.11 -1.28 9.10
N VAL A 17 11.54 -0.08 8.87
CA VAL A 17 10.82 0.67 9.89
C VAL A 17 9.61 -0.13 10.38
N SER A 18 8.85 -0.79 9.49
CA SER A 18 7.73 -1.63 9.89
C SER A 18 8.12 -2.82 10.75
N ILE A 19 9.23 -3.47 10.44
CA ILE A 19 9.76 -4.56 11.28
C ILE A 19 10.12 -4.05 12.67
N ILE A 20 10.77 -2.87 12.75
CA ILE A 20 11.14 -2.26 14.03
C ILE A 20 9.88 -1.92 14.83
N ILE A 21 8.92 -1.19 14.24
CA ILE A 21 7.68 -0.80 14.91
C ILE A 21 6.92 -2.05 15.39
N TYR A 22 6.86 -3.10 14.58
CA TYR A 22 6.20 -4.32 15.02
C TYR A 22 6.89 -4.98 16.23
N ALA A 23 8.22 -4.98 16.26
CA ALA A 23 8.99 -5.64 17.31
C ALA A 23 8.89 -4.93 18.68
N ILE A 24 8.71 -3.61 18.70
CA ILE A 24 8.75 -2.81 19.95
C ILE A 24 7.48 -2.00 20.24
N GLY A 25 6.58 -1.89 19.27
CA GLY A 25 5.38 -1.06 19.36
C GLY A 25 4.28 -1.68 20.20
N ASP A 26 3.34 -0.84 20.62
CA ASP A 26 2.10 -1.28 21.24
C ASP A 26 1.18 -1.99 20.21
N PRO A 27 0.08 -2.64 20.63
CA PRO A 27 -0.81 -3.34 19.69
C PRO A 27 -1.37 -2.46 18.56
N ILE A 28 -1.57 -1.15 18.79
CA ILE A 28 -2.02 -0.23 17.73
C ILE A 28 -0.87 0.05 16.77
N ASP A 29 0.33 0.35 17.27
CA ASP A 29 1.52 0.56 16.45
C ASP A 29 1.83 -0.64 15.57
N LYS A 30 1.67 -1.86 16.11
CA LYS A 30 1.82 -3.12 15.36
C LYS A 30 0.78 -3.26 14.26
N LEU A 31 -0.48 -2.95 14.53
CA LEU A 31 -1.53 -2.88 13.50
C LEU A 31 -1.14 -1.86 12.42
N LEU A 32 -0.72 -0.65 12.80
CA LEU A 32 -0.29 0.37 11.84
C LEU A 32 0.91 -0.09 11.01
N ALA A 33 1.82 -0.85 11.60
CA ALA A 33 2.99 -1.39 10.92
C ALA A 33 2.65 -2.30 9.73
N TYR A 34 1.45 -2.91 9.69
CA TYR A 34 0.99 -3.74 8.56
C TYR A 34 0.81 -2.98 7.25
N GLN A 35 0.66 -1.65 7.29
CA GLN A 35 0.61 -0.85 6.07
C GLN A 35 1.98 -0.81 5.37
N GLY A 36 3.08 -0.86 6.12
CA GLY A 36 4.41 -0.73 5.54
C GLY A 36 4.89 -1.92 4.70
N PRO A 37 4.65 -3.22 5.01
CA PRO A 37 4.91 -4.30 4.07
C PRO A 37 4.12 -4.14 2.78
N VAL A 38 2.86 -3.72 2.84
CA VAL A 38 2.04 -3.46 1.64
C VAL A 38 2.65 -2.33 0.79
N ILE A 39 2.94 -1.17 1.41
CA ILE A 39 3.48 0.01 0.72
C ILE A 39 4.90 -0.26 0.21
N GLY A 40 5.77 -0.76 1.08
CA GLY A 40 7.16 -1.09 0.76
C GLY A 40 7.25 -2.14 -0.35
N GLY A 41 6.42 -3.19 -0.28
CA GLY A 41 6.25 -4.17 -1.34
C GLY A 41 5.82 -3.53 -2.66
N ALA A 42 4.75 -2.71 -2.64
CA ALA A 42 4.24 -2.04 -3.83
C ALA A 42 5.26 -1.13 -4.51
N ILE A 43 6.01 -0.33 -3.72
CA ILE A 43 7.07 0.52 -4.27
C ILE A 43 8.17 -0.35 -4.91
N LEU A 44 8.51 -1.49 -4.32
CA LEU A 44 9.51 -2.41 -4.89
C LEU A 44 9.01 -3.05 -6.18
N GLY A 45 7.76 -3.52 -6.23
CA GLY A 45 7.15 -4.09 -7.42
C GLY A 45 7.11 -3.08 -8.57
N TRP A 46 6.70 -1.85 -8.27
CA TRP A 46 6.73 -0.74 -9.23
C TRP A 46 8.15 -0.45 -9.71
N TYR A 47 9.12 -0.39 -8.79
CA TYR A 47 10.53 -0.20 -9.13
C TYR A 47 11.03 -1.28 -10.10
N VAL A 48 10.76 -2.57 -9.81
CA VAL A 48 11.21 -3.69 -10.64
C VAL A 48 10.67 -3.53 -12.06
N LEU A 49 9.35 -3.37 -12.23
CA LEU A 49 8.75 -3.24 -13.56
C LEU A 49 9.36 -2.07 -14.35
N ASN A 50 9.49 -0.90 -13.70
CA ASN A 50 9.98 0.32 -14.34
C ASN A 50 11.50 0.32 -14.54
N SER A 51 12.24 -0.55 -13.86
CA SER A 51 13.69 -0.72 -14.02
C SER A 51 14.09 -1.65 -15.18
N VAL A 52 13.25 -2.63 -15.51
CA VAL A 52 13.52 -3.66 -16.53
C VAL A 52 13.36 -3.12 -17.96
N SER A 53 12.61 -2.04 -18.16
CA SER A 53 12.28 -1.52 -19.51
C SER A 53 12.78 -0.09 -19.74
N LYS A 54 13.97 0.25 -19.20
CA LYS A 54 14.54 1.60 -19.32
C LYS A 54 14.60 2.14 -20.75
N ASP A 55 14.79 1.25 -21.72
CA ASP A 55 14.98 1.61 -23.13
C ASP A 55 13.74 1.34 -24.00
N LYS A 56 12.65 0.85 -23.40
CA LYS A 56 11.39 0.50 -24.10
C LYS A 56 10.20 1.07 -23.33
N ILE A 57 10.13 2.38 -23.32
CA ILE A 57 8.99 3.13 -22.75
C ILE A 57 8.09 3.52 -23.91
N VAL A 58 6.80 3.21 -23.80
CA VAL A 58 5.77 3.67 -24.73
C VAL A 58 5.00 4.78 -24.04
N GLU A 59 4.89 5.92 -24.72
CA GLU A 59 3.94 6.95 -24.34
C GLU A 59 2.56 6.54 -24.85
N SER A 60 1.64 6.30 -23.91
CA SER A 60 0.22 6.13 -24.21
C SER A 60 -0.33 7.45 -24.78
N GLU A 61 -1.41 7.38 -25.59
CA GLU A 61 -2.10 8.56 -26.15
C GLU A 61 -2.48 9.62 -25.11
N ASN A 62 -2.63 9.19 -23.85
CA ASN A 62 -2.93 10.08 -22.73
C ASN A 62 -1.69 10.74 -22.09
N GLY A 63 -0.47 10.46 -22.56
CA GLY A 63 0.79 10.94 -22.00
C GLY A 63 1.29 10.15 -20.78
N ASP A 64 0.87 8.89 -20.61
CA ASP A 64 1.40 7.99 -19.58
C ASP A 64 2.60 7.24 -20.16
N ARG A 65 3.77 7.40 -19.53
CA ARG A 65 4.96 6.61 -19.84
C ARG A 65 4.86 5.27 -19.14
N ALA A 66 4.60 4.22 -19.90
CA ALA A 66 4.57 2.87 -19.39
C ALA A 66 5.66 2.02 -20.05
N PRO A 67 6.34 1.15 -19.28
CA PRO A 67 7.27 0.20 -19.87
C PRO A 67 6.51 -0.79 -20.78
N VAL A 68 7.11 -1.25 -21.89
CA VAL A 68 6.48 -2.22 -22.80
C VAL A 68 6.00 -3.47 -22.04
N THR A 69 6.75 -3.92 -21.04
CA THR A 69 6.36 -5.04 -20.17
C THR A 69 5.01 -4.79 -19.48
N ALA A 70 4.70 -3.56 -19.06
CA ALA A 70 3.41 -3.22 -18.48
C ALA A 70 2.25 -3.43 -19.47
N ILE A 71 2.48 -3.13 -20.76
CA ILE A 71 1.48 -3.34 -21.82
C ILE A 71 1.25 -4.84 -22.04
N LEU A 72 2.32 -5.64 -22.06
CA LEU A 72 2.24 -7.08 -22.28
C LEU A 72 1.47 -7.81 -21.17
N ILE A 73 1.67 -7.40 -19.91
CA ILE A 73 1.01 -8.03 -18.76
C ILE A 73 -0.39 -7.47 -18.47
N ARG A 74 -0.84 -6.45 -19.22
CA ARG A 74 -2.11 -5.75 -18.99
C ARG A 74 -3.32 -6.66 -18.88
N LYS A 75 -3.43 -7.67 -19.76
CA LYS A 75 -4.54 -8.63 -19.73
C LYS A 75 -4.62 -9.45 -18.43
N TYR A 76 -3.51 -9.55 -17.69
CA TYR A 76 -3.41 -10.26 -16.42
C TYR A 76 -3.38 -9.33 -15.21
N ALA A 77 -3.43 -8.01 -15.41
CA ALA A 77 -3.34 -7.03 -14.31
C ALA A 77 -4.45 -7.25 -13.28
N LEU A 78 -5.69 -7.49 -13.72
CA LEU A 78 -6.81 -7.75 -12.79
C LEU A 78 -6.60 -9.04 -11.96
N VAL A 79 -6.02 -10.08 -12.57
CA VAL A 79 -5.69 -11.33 -11.85
C VAL A 79 -4.60 -11.08 -10.80
N GLY A 80 -3.54 -10.34 -11.17
CA GLY A 80 -2.50 -9.93 -10.23
C GLY A 80 -3.06 -9.12 -9.06
N LEU A 81 -4.01 -8.21 -9.34
CA LEU A 81 -4.66 -7.41 -8.32
C LEU A 81 -5.42 -8.28 -7.33
N ILE A 82 -6.24 -9.23 -7.82
CA ILE A 82 -6.98 -10.17 -6.98
C ILE A 82 -6.03 -10.99 -6.11
N ILE A 83 -4.96 -11.54 -6.70
CA ILE A 83 -3.96 -12.31 -5.95
C ILE A 83 -3.33 -11.45 -4.84
N GLY A 84 -2.93 -10.22 -5.17
CA GLY A 84 -2.36 -9.30 -4.18
C GLY A 84 -3.33 -8.99 -3.04
N ILE A 85 -4.61 -8.75 -3.35
CA ILE A 85 -5.65 -8.51 -2.36
C ILE A 85 -5.87 -9.74 -1.46
N VAL A 86 -5.93 -10.95 -2.03
CA VAL A 86 -6.10 -12.20 -1.28
C VAL A 86 -4.93 -12.47 -0.34
N LEU A 87 -3.72 -12.04 -0.71
CA LEU A 87 -2.54 -12.14 0.16
C LEU A 87 -2.50 -11.11 1.29
N ILE A 88 -3.26 -10.02 1.19
CA ILE A 88 -3.27 -8.93 2.18
C ILE A 88 -4.47 -9.05 3.13
N ILE A 89 -5.69 -9.13 2.60
CA ILE A 89 -6.94 -9.00 3.37
C ILE A 89 -7.03 -9.93 4.59
N PRO A 90 -6.67 -11.23 4.52
CA PRO A 90 -6.81 -12.11 5.67
C PRO A 90 -6.11 -11.56 6.92
N TRP A 91 -4.92 -10.98 6.74
CA TRP A 91 -4.08 -10.47 7.83
C TRP A 91 -4.60 -9.16 8.43
N LEU A 92 -5.50 -8.46 7.76
CA LEU A 92 -6.11 -7.23 8.25
C LEU A 92 -7.35 -7.49 9.13
N THR A 93 -7.67 -8.76 9.43
CA THR A 93 -8.81 -9.10 10.28
C THR A 93 -8.44 -9.02 11.77
N PRO A 94 -9.31 -8.47 12.63
CA PRO A 94 -9.05 -8.41 14.08
C PRO A 94 -8.75 -9.79 14.70
N PHE A 95 -9.39 -10.84 14.19
CA PHE A 95 -9.20 -12.20 14.66
C PHE A 95 -7.77 -12.70 14.43
N LEU A 96 -7.24 -12.56 13.21
CA LEU A 96 -5.88 -13.01 12.90
C LEU A 96 -4.84 -12.15 13.61
N PHE A 97 -5.10 -10.85 13.78
CA PHE A 97 -4.22 -9.97 14.56
C PHE A 97 -4.04 -10.45 16.02
N VAL A 98 -5.13 -10.82 16.70
CA VAL A 98 -5.07 -11.35 18.08
C VAL A 98 -4.26 -12.64 18.15
N ILE A 99 -4.41 -13.54 17.17
CA ILE A 99 -3.65 -14.79 17.13
C ILE A 99 -2.16 -14.48 16.92
N GLU A 100 -1.85 -13.53 16.04
CA GLU A 100 -0.47 -13.14 15.76
C GLU A 100 0.24 -12.56 16.98
N GLU A 101 -0.44 -11.74 17.80
CA GLU A 101 0.09 -11.25 19.07
C GLU A 101 0.51 -12.38 20.03
N SER A 102 -0.16 -13.52 19.96
CA SER A 102 0.17 -14.71 20.76
C SER A 102 1.23 -15.62 20.13
N GLN A 103 1.47 -15.49 18.81
CA GLN A 103 2.37 -16.35 18.04
C GLN A 103 3.25 -15.52 17.10
N PRO A 104 4.44 -15.07 17.57
CA PRO A 104 5.32 -14.20 16.78
C PRO A 104 5.76 -14.75 15.43
N PHE A 105 5.72 -16.08 15.23
CA PHE A 105 6.05 -16.69 13.94
C PHE A 105 5.00 -16.36 12.85
N LEU A 106 3.74 -16.18 13.23
CA LEU A 106 2.68 -15.79 12.30
C LEU A 106 2.94 -14.41 11.71
N TYR A 107 3.63 -13.52 12.43
CA TYR A 107 4.03 -12.23 11.88
C TYR A 107 4.95 -12.35 10.69
N ILE A 108 5.92 -13.28 10.72
CA ILE A 108 6.83 -13.45 9.58
C ILE A 108 6.03 -13.85 8.34
N ILE A 109 5.01 -14.70 8.52
CA ILE A 109 4.11 -15.15 7.45
C ILE A 109 3.24 -13.99 6.97
N SER A 110 2.59 -13.25 7.87
CA SER A 110 1.72 -12.12 7.52
C SER A 110 2.50 -11.00 6.85
N PHE A 111 3.66 -10.62 7.40
CA PHE A 111 4.57 -9.63 6.84
C PHE A 111 5.01 -10.02 5.43
N THR A 112 5.46 -11.26 5.24
CA THR A 112 5.90 -11.74 3.92
C THR A 112 4.72 -11.78 2.95
N SER A 113 3.56 -12.26 3.38
CA SER A 113 2.34 -12.31 2.56
C SER A 113 1.91 -10.91 2.12
N MET A 114 1.88 -9.94 3.03
CA MET A 114 1.56 -8.54 2.74
C MET A 114 2.60 -7.88 1.85
N ALA A 115 3.89 -8.16 2.06
CA ALA A 115 4.97 -7.63 1.21
C ALA A 115 4.90 -8.18 -0.22
N VAL A 116 4.62 -9.47 -0.37
CA VAL A 116 4.42 -10.11 -1.68
C VAL A 116 3.14 -9.60 -2.33
N GLY A 117 2.04 -9.48 -1.60
CA GLY A 117 0.77 -8.94 -2.11
C GLY A 117 0.94 -7.50 -2.59
N GLY A 118 1.59 -6.66 -1.79
CA GLY A 118 1.97 -5.30 -2.15
C GLY A 118 2.83 -5.28 -3.41
N PHE A 119 3.88 -6.11 -3.47
CA PHE A 119 4.76 -6.23 -4.63
C PHE A 119 4.00 -6.56 -5.91
N ILE A 120 3.10 -7.54 -5.88
CA ILE A 120 2.29 -7.91 -7.05
C ILE A 120 1.47 -6.71 -7.51
N ILE A 121 0.76 -6.03 -6.60
CA ILE A 121 -0.07 -4.86 -6.89
C ILE A 121 0.78 -3.73 -7.50
N GLY A 122 1.92 -3.42 -6.90
CA GLY A 122 2.84 -2.40 -7.40
C GLY A 122 3.41 -2.72 -8.78
N TYR A 123 3.74 -3.99 -9.02
CA TYR A 123 4.28 -4.48 -10.28
C TYR A 123 3.29 -4.33 -11.44
N ILE A 124 2.00 -4.56 -11.20
CA ILE A 124 0.95 -4.41 -12.23
C ILE A 124 0.39 -2.98 -12.32
N MET A 125 0.67 -2.09 -11.36
CA MET A 125 0.03 -0.78 -11.28
C MET A 125 0.25 0.07 -12.55
N SER A 126 1.45 -0.01 -13.12
CA SER A 126 1.78 0.69 -14.38
C SER A 126 1.03 0.15 -15.60
N SER A 127 0.39 -1.03 -15.51
CA SER A 127 -0.38 -1.64 -16.61
C SER A 127 -1.81 -1.12 -16.74
N PHE A 128 -2.35 -0.51 -15.68
CA PHE A 128 -3.69 0.04 -15.68
C PHE A 128 -3.78 1.37 -16.46
N LYS A 129 -4.94 1.62 -17.08
CA LYS A 129 -5.32 2.93 -17.63
C LYS A 129 -5.44 3.95 -16.49
N PHE A 130 -5.36 5.23 -16.84
CA PHE A 130 -5.60 6.33 -15.91
C PHE A 130 -6.93 6.17 -15.13
N ILE A 131 -8.06 5.96 -15.81
CA ILE A 131 -9.37 5.78 -15.14
C ILE A 131 -9.36 4.56 -14.21
N GLU A 132 -8.74 3.46 -14.60
CA GLU A 132 -8.62 2.26 -13.77
C GLU A 132 -7.80 2.56 -12.50
N LYS A 133 -6.67 3.28 -12.62
CA LYS A 133 -5.88 3.74 -11.48
C LYS A 133 -6.68 4.67 -10.55
N VAL A 134 -7.50 5.57 -11.13
CA VAL A 134 -8.34 6.47 -10.34
C VAL A 134 -9.36 5.67 -9.52
N ILE A 135 -10.05 4.72 -10.14
CA ILE A 135 -11.01 3.84 -9.44
C ILE A 135 -10.30 3.06 -8.33
N LEU A 136 -9.15 2.46 -8.61
CA LEU A 136 -8.39 1.69 -7.63
C LEU A 136 -7.92 2.55 -6.46
N TYR A 137 -7.44 3.76 -6.73
CA TYR A 137 -7.04 4.68 -5.68
C TYR A 137 -8.21 5.12 -4.81
N SER A 138 -9.37 5.45 -5.41
CA SER A 138 -10.59 5.77 -4.68
C SER A 138 -11.07 4.59 -3.81
N LEU A 139 -11.01 3.36 -4.32
CA LEU A 139 -11.31 2.16 -3.55
C LEU A 139 -10.32 1.94 -2.40
N GLY A 140 -9.03 2.20 -2.63
CA GLY A 140 -8.00 2.19 -1.58
C GLY A 140 -8.32 3.18 -0.45
N PHE A 141 -8.72 4.40 -0.81
CA PHE A 141 -9.11 5.43 0.16
C PHE A 141 -10.34 5.01 0.98
N VAL A 142 -11.32 4.35 0.37
CA VAL A 142 -12.44 3.74 1.11
C VAL A 142 -11.95 2.63 2.04
N GLY A 143 -11.02 1.79 1.58
CA GLY A 143 -10.38 0.77 2.39
C GLY A 143 -9.66 1.34 3.62
N ASP A 144 -8.98 2.46 3.49
CA ASP A 144 -8.33 3.15 4.60
C ASP A 144 -9.34 3.67 5.63
N ILE A 145 -10.49 4.18 5.18
CA ILE A 145 -11.59 4.57 6.08
C ILE A 145 -12.11 3.35 6.84
N LEU A 146 -12.28 2.21 6.14
CA LEU A 146 -12.65 0.95 6.78
C LEU A 146 -11.59 0.46 7.77
N TYR A 147 -10.31 0.72 7.49
CA TYR A 147 -9.21 0.37 8.39
C TYR A 147 -9.29 1.12 9.72
N PHE A 148 -9.80 2.36 9.76
CA PHE A 148 -10.07 3.05 11.02
C PHE A 148 -11.10 2.32 11.89
N PHE A 149 -12.12 1.72 11.28
CA PHE A 149 -13.06 0.89 12.02
C PHE A 149 -12.40 -0.39 12.57
N VAL A 150 -11.46 -0.98 11.83
CA VAL A 150 -10.67 -2.13 12.31
C VAL A 150 -9.82 -1.74 13.52
N ILE A 151 -9.11 -0.61 13.46
CA ILE A 151 -8.33 -0.08 14.60
C ILE A 151 -9.24 0.17 15.80
N TYR A 152 -10.40 0.79 15.57
CA TYR A 152 -11.39 1.02 16.63
C TYR A 152 -11.87 -0.29 17.26
N ILE A 153 -12.23 -1.31 16.47
CA ILE A 153 -12.65 -2.62 17.00
C ILE A 153 -11.51 -3.27 17.79
N ALA A 154 -10.29 -3.30 17.24
CA ALA A 154 -9.13 -3.88 17.90
C ALA A 154 -8.85 -3.19 19.24
N SER A 155 -8.93 -1.87 19.30
CA SER A 155 -8.71 -1.12 20.54
C SER A 155 -9.65 -1.53 21.69
N GLN A 156 -10.92 -1.84 21.37
CA GLN A 156 -11.90 -2.30 22.35
C GLN A 156 -11.55 -3.71 22.85
N MET A 157 -11.01 -4.55 21.97
CA MET A 157 -10.54 -5.90 22.32
C MET A 157 -9.30 -5.89 23.22
N PHE A 158 -8.41 -4.90 23.06
CA PHE A 158 -7.19 -4.75 23.85
C PHE A 158 -7.31 -3.79 25.04
N GLY A 159 -8.49 -3.23 25.28
CA GLY A 159 -8.74 -2.33 26.43
C GLY A 159 -8.01 -0.99 26.34
N ILE A 160 -7.72 -0.50 25.13
CA ILE A 160 -6.96 0.74 24.93
C ILE A 160 -7.89 1.95 25.13
N PRO A 161 -7.47 2.98 25.88
CA PRO A 161 -8.28 4.18 26.11
C PRO A 161 -8.71 4.86 24.82
N GLN A 162 -9.98 5.28 24.75
CA GLN A 162 -10.53 5.90 23.55
C GLN A 162 -9.80 7.17 23.12
N LEU A 163 -9.32 7.95 24.10
CA LEU A 163 -8.61 9.20 23.85
C LEU A 163 -7.26 8.98 23.13
N GLU A 164 -6.58 7.86 23.40
CA GLU A 164 -5.32 7.50 22.74
C GLU A 164 -5.55 7.12 21.28
N ILE A 165 -6.59 6.34 20.99
CA ILE A 165 -6.98 5.97 19.63
C ILE A 165 -7.31 7.22 18.80
N VAL A 166 -8.02 8.18 19.39
CA VAL A 166 -8.36 9.43 18.69
C VAL A 166 -7.10 10.16 18.25
N ASN A 167 -6.05 10.20 19.08
CA ASN A 167 -4.77 10.81 18.71
C ASN A 167 -4.10 10.06 17.54
N TYR A 168 -4.09 8.73 17.56
CA TYR A 168 -3.57 7.92 16.44
C TYR A 168 -4.36 8.13 15.15
N ILE A 169 -5.69 8.17 15.23
CA ILE A 169 -6.55 8.41 14.07
C ILE A 169 -6.32 9.82 13.51
N LEU A 170 -6.28 10.84 14.36
CA LEU A 170 -6.04 12.23 13.94
C LEU A 170 -4.67 12.36 13.25
N LEU A 171 -3.64 11.73 13.80
CA LEU A 171 -2.31 11.70 13.18
C LEU A 171 -2.34 11.01 11.81
N MET A 172 -3.01 9.86 11.68
CA MET A 172 -3.10 9.18 10.37
C MET A 172 -3.92 10.01 9.36
N VAL A 173 -5.05 10.56 9.77
CA VAL A 173 -5.93 11.35 8.90
C VAL A 173 -5.22 12.60 8.41
N TYR A 174 -4.69 13.43 9.31
CA TYR A 174 -4.11 14.72 8.93
C TYR A 174 -2.66 14.62 8.48
N GLY A 175 -1.87 13.70 9.05
CA GLY A 175 -0.46 13.54 8.73
C GLY A 175 -0.19 12.72 7.48
N ILE A 176 -1.08 11.79 7.13
CA ILE A 176 -0.86 10.85 6.03
C ILE A 176 -1.96 10.95 4.99
N LYS A 177 -3.22 10.66 5.37
CA LYS A 177 -4.31 10.47 4.39
C LYS A 177 -4.75 11.75 3.69
N PHE A 178 -4.76 12.88 4.41
CA PHE A 178 -5.08 14.16 3.80
C PHE A 178 -4.02 14.60 2.77
N PRO A 179 -2.70 14.59 3.08
CA PRO A 179 -1.66 14.79 2.07
C PRO A 179 -1.73 13.81 0.89
N GLU A 180 -1.98 12.52 1.16
CA GLU A 180 -2.14 11.49 0.12
C GLU A 180 -3.27 11.87 -0.85
N GLY A 181 -4.46 12.17 -0.30
CA GLY A 181 -5.63 12.60 -1.06
C GLY A 181 -5.40 13.89 -1.84
N ALA A 182 -4.71 14.87 -1.25
CA ALA A 182 -4.37 16.12 -1.91
C ALA A 182 -3.41 15.91 -3.11
N LEU A 183 -2.36 15.09 -2.93
CA LEU A 183 -1.42 14.74 -4.00
C LEU A 183 -2.13 14.00 -5.14
N PHE A 184 -3.02 13.08 -4.82
CA PHE A 184 -3.81 12.37 -5.81
C PHE A 184 -4.79 13.30 -6.55
N GLY A 185 -5.48 14.19 -5.83
CA GLY A 185 -6.34 15.20 -6.43
C GLY A 185 -5.58 16.10 -7.40
N PHE A 186 -4.39 16.57 -7.00
CA PHE A 186 -3.51 17.34 -7.88
C PHE A 186 -3.07 16.56 -9.12
N TYR A 187 -2.72 15.27 -8.95
CA TYR A 187 -2.40 14.38 -10.06
C TYR A 187 -3.56 14.25 -11.07
N VAL A 188 -4.80 14.10 -10.59
CA VAL A 188 -5.99 14.02 -11.44
C VAL A 188 -6.25 15.34 -12.16
N ILE A 189 -6.25 16.47 -11.44
CA ILE A 189 -6.50 17.81 -12.02
C ILE A 189 -5.51 18.11 -13.14
N LYS A 190 -4.22 17.90 -12.89
CA LYS A 190 -3.15 18.08 -13.89
C LYS A 190 -3.35 17.19 -15.12
N ARG A 191 -3.95 16.02 -14.94
CA ARG A 191 -4.12 15.04 -16.01
C ARG A 191 -5.32 15.32 -16.91
N VAL A 192 -6.37 15.92 -16.37
CA VAL A 192 -7.60 16.24 -17.10
C VAL A 192 -7.52 17.63 -17.76
N ASN A 193 -6.38 18.34 -17.64
CA ASN A 193 -6.23 19.74 -18.07
C ASN A 193 -7.37 20.63 -17.56
N ALA A 194 -7.82 20.37 -16.33
CA ALA A 194 -8.84 21.21 -15.69
C ALA A 194 -8.28 22.59 -15.27
N ILE A 195 -6.96 22.81 -15.48
CA ILE A 195 -6.20 24.05 -15.38
C ILE A 195 -5.12 24.03 -16.45
#